data_AF-A0A3C0G6T0-F1
#
_entry.id   AF-A0A3C0G6T0-F1
#
_cell.length_a   1.000
_cell.length_b   1.000
_cell.length_c   1.000
_cell.angle_alpha   90.00
_cell.angle_beta   90.00
_cell.angle_gamma   90.00
#
_symmetry.space_group_name_H-M   'P 1'
#
loop_
_entity.id
_entity.type
_entity.pdbx_description
1 polymer ?
#
loop_
_entity_poly.entity_id
_entity_poly.type
_entity_poly.pdbx_seq_one_letter_code
_entity_poly.pdbx_strand_id
1 'polypeptide(L)'
;MAYNQSTGSLLVGDLINEDDADTHIDFGSDSITLRTNQAARLVVNNSGCGIGTTSPNRMLEVQNDDNLPQLRITHTDETHFTDFSTTSNGRLRIRPSARTVEVDTGDTNGGNVLFTKNGGTTSGGISWDTGDQDVTLFSEADLYLGAGGSSQKVMVDNGGNVGIGSTNPTHKLTVEGAISGSGNVRIAGSVSA
;
A
#
# COMPACT_ATOMS: atom_id res chain seq x y z
N MET A 1 -9.63 -21.74 47.45
CA MET A 1 -9.45 -21.00 46.18
C MET A 1 -10.63 -21.34 45.29
N ALA A 2 -11.46 -20.37 44.93
CA ALA A 2 -12.59 -20.63 44.06
C ALA A 2 -12.08 -20.65 42.62
N TYR A 3 -12.04 -21.83 42.01
CA TYR A 3 -11.82 -21.97 40.58
C TYR A 3 -13.12 -21.63 39.88
N ASN A 4 -13.13 -20.58 39.06
CA ASN A 4 -14.24 -20.34 38.13
C ASN A 4 -14.22 -21.45 37.09
N GLN A 5 -15.14 -22.41 37.20
CA GLN A 5 -15.36 -23.43 36.18
C GLN A 5 -16.44 -22.99 35.20
N SER A 6 -16.32 -23.49 33.97
CA SER A 6 -17.35 -23.37 32.93
C SER A 6 -18.71 -23.90 33.43
N THR A 7 -19.79 -23.14 33.20
CA THR A 7 -21.17 -23.54 33.54
C THR A 7 -21.92 -24.20 32.38
N GLY A 8 -21.25 -24.53 31.28
CA GLY A 8 -21.82 -25.14 30.06
C GLY A 8 -21.38 -26.59 29.86
N SER A 9 -22.14 -27.35 29.04
CA SER A 9 -21.85 -28.76 28.72
C SER A 9 -20.51 -28.91 28.00
N LEU A 10 -19.62 -29.74 28.53
CA LEU A 10 -18.33 -30.07 27.93
C LEU A 10 -18.45 -31.41 27.17
N LEU A 11 -18.31 -31.38 25.84
CA LEU A 11 -18.21 -32.57 24.98
C LEU A 11 -16.75 -32.66 24.48
N VAL A 12 -16.11 -33.78 24.82
CA VAL A 12 -14.68 -34.19 24.64
C VAL A 12 -14.09 -33.82 23.26
N GLY A 13 -12.80 -33.55 23.06
CA GLY A 13 -11.64 -33.44 23.95
C GLY A 13 -10.58 -32.56 23.29
N ASP A 14 -9.45 -32.45 23.96
CA ASP A 14 -8.58 -31.31 23.86
C ASP A 14 -7.17 -31.80 23.53
N LEU A 15 -6.28 -30.86 23.25
CA LEU A 15 -4.88 -31.08 23.53
C LEU A 15 -4.57 -30.35 24.86
N ILE A 16 -3.55 -30.79 25.63
CA ILE A 16 -3.23 -30.45 27.05
C ILE A 16 -1.70 -30.60 27.25
N ASN A 17 -1.06 -29.96 28.25
CA ASN A 17 0.36 -30.20 28.58
C ASN A 17 0.65 -30.42 30.07
N GLU A 18 1.19 -31.58 30.44
CA GLU A 18 1.97 -31.75 31.67
C GLU A 18 3.18 -32.65 31.29
N ASP A 19 4.33 -32.04 31.01
CA ASP A 19 5.55 -32.56 30.33
C ASP A 19 5.59 -32.44 28.77
N ASP A 20 4.74 -31.51 28.28
CA ASP A 20 4.68 -30.73 27.02
C ASP A 20 4.76 -31.49 25.69
N ALA A 21 3.64 -32.04 25.22
CA ALA A 21 3.54 -32.69 23.90
C ALA A 21 3.12 -31.71 22.78
N ASP A 22 3.54 -30.44 22.95
CA ASP A 22 3.34 -29.18 22.21
C ASP A 22 1.99 -28.46 22.39
N THR A 23 2.04 -27.31 23.05
CA THR A 23 0.91 -26.41 23.35
C THR A 23 -0.04 -26.21 22.16
N HIS A 24 -1.35 -26.12 22.45
CA HIS A 24 -2.30 -26.84 21.62
C HIS A 24 -3.70 -26.28 21.45
N ILE A 25 -4.36 -26.76 20.40
CA ILE A 25 -5.69 -26.41 19.90
C ILE A 25 -6.15 -27.67 19.16
N ASP A 26 -7.39 -28.15 19.32
CA ASP A 26 -7.82 -29.44 18.75
C ASP A 26 -9.30 -29.43 18.30
N PHE A 27 -9.76 -30.16 17.27
CA PHE A 27 -9.34 -30.46 15.87
C PHE A 27 -10.41 -31.36 15.20
N GLY A 28 -11.69 -31.01 15.28
CA GLY A 28 -12.67 -31.58 14.36
C GLY A 28 -12.55 -31.01 12.94
N SER A 29 -13.57 -31.21 12.11
CA SER A 29 -13.85 -30.42 10.89
C SER A 29 -14.26 -28.97 11.21
N ASP A 30 -13.93 -28.51 12.42
CA ASP A 30 -14.64 -27.50 13.16
C ASP A 30 -13.87 -26.19 13.19
N SER A 31 -14.60 -25.10 13.42
CA SER A 31 -13.98 -23.80 13.60
C SER A 31 -13.46 -23.63 15.03
N ILE A 32 -12.20 -23.20 15.17
CA ILE A 32 -11.67 -22.71 16.44
C ILE A 32 -12.03 -21.22 16.54
N THR A 33 -12.72 -20.80 17.61
CA THR A 33 -13.14 -19.40 17.77
C THR A 33 -12.78 -18.85 19.14
N LEU A 34 -12.03 -17.74 19.18
CA LEU A 34 -11.88 -16.92 20.37
C LEU A 34 -13.01 -15.89 20.41
N ARG A 35 -13.84 -15.92 21.47
CA ARG A 35 -14.95 -14.99 21.67
C ARG A 35 -14.71 -14.05 22.85
N THR A 36 -15.17 -12.81 22.73
CA THR A 36 -15.28 -11.87 23.86
C THR A 36 -16.65 -11.21 23.80
N ASN A 37 -17.31 -10.99 24.94
CA ASN A 37 -18.66 -10.42 25.01
C ASN A 37 -19.64 -11.03 23.98
N GLN A 38 -19.64 -12.37 23.87
CA GLN A 38 -20.44 -13.15 22.91
C GLN A 38 -20.11 -12.95 21.41
N ALA A 39 -19.18 -12.06 21.05
CA ALA A 39 -18.73 -11.84 19.67
C ALA A 39 -17.48 -12.67 19.34
N ALA A 40 -17.43 -13.25 18.14
CA ALA A 40 -16.22 -13.87 17.61
C ALA A 40 -15.18 -12.78 17.31
N ARG A 41 -13.94 -12.98 17.79
CA ARG A 41 -12.83 -12.05 17.60
C ARG A 41 -11.76 -12.62 16.69
N LEU A 42 -11.40 -13.88 16.91
CA LEU A 42 -10.52 -14.68 16.07
C LEU A 42 -11.27 -15.96 15.71
N VAL A 43 -11.35 -16.30 14.44
CA VAL A 43 -11.98 -17.52 13.93
C VAL A 43 -10.98 -18.22 13.03
N VAL A 44 -10.69 -19.49 13.27
CA VAL A 44 -9.94 -20.33 12.33
C VAL A 44 -10.90 -21.41 11.86
N ASN A 45 -11.12 -21.50 10.55
CA ASN A 45 -11.99 -22.50 9.94
C ASN A 45 -11.39 -23.00 8.62
N ASN A 46 -12.10 -23.84 7.89
CA ASN A 46 -11.63 -24.44 6.63
C ASN A 46 -11.34 -23.41 5.51
N SER A 47 -11.78 -22.16 5.64
CA SER A 47 -11.53 -21.08 4.68
C SER A 47 -10.38 -20.15 5.09
N GLY A 48 -9.94 -20.18 6.35
CA GLY A 48 -8.81 -19.40 6.85
C GLY A 48 -9.01 -18.87 8.27
N CYS A 49 -8.20 -17.87 8.61
CA CYS A 49 -8.21 -17.14 9.87
C CYS A 49 -8.92 -15.78 9.69
N GLY A 50 -10.01 -15.54 10.41
CA GLY A 50 -10.74 -14.29 10.45
C GLY A 50 -10.48 -13.52 11.75
N ILE A 51 -10.12 -12.25 11.65
CA ILE A 51 -10.14 -11.29 12.76
C ILE A 51 -11.23 -10.26 12.48
N GLY A 52 -12.25 -10.18 13.32
CA GLY A 52 -13.43 -9.34 13.07
C GLY A 52 -14.38 -9.87 11.98
N THR A 53 -14.13 -11.07 11.44
CA THR A 53 -15.03 -11.79 10.54
C THR A 53 -15.13 -13.27 10.92
N THR A 54 -16.31 -13.87 10.74
CA THR A 54 -16.53 -15.31 10.93
C THR A 54 -16.44 -16.11 9.64
N SER A 55 -16.33 -15.44 8.50
CA SER A 55 -16.35 -16.05 7.18
C SER A 55 -15.17 -15.54 6.35
N PRO A 56 -13.92 -15.82 6.78
CA PRO A 56 -12.74 -15.43 6.03
C PRO A 56 -12.79 -15.99 4.61
N ASN A 57 -12.59 -15.14 3.61
CA ASN A 57 -12.53 -15.48 2.20
C ASN A 57 -11.08 -15.72 1.72
N ARG A 58 -10.09 -15.50 2.59
CA ARG A 58 -8.66 -15.76 2.38
C ARG A 58 -8.06 -16.34 3.65
N MET A 59 -6.85 -16.87 3.53
CA MET A 59 -6.13 -17.53 4.62
C MET A 59 -5.98 -16.67 5.88
N LEU A 60 -5.85 -15.36 5.72
CA LEU A 60 -6.02 -14.38 6.80
C LEU A 60 -6.90 -13.25 6.27
N GLU A 61 -8.02 -12.99 6.94
CA GLU A 61 -8.88 -11.85 6.67
C GLU A 61 -9.10 -11.06 7.96
N VAL A 62 -8.75 -9.78 7.93
CA VAL A 62 -8.95 -8.86 9.05
C VAL A 62 -9.99 -7.84 8.62
N GLN A 63 -11.17 -7.86 9.23
CA GLN A 63 -12.25 -6.91 8.95
C GLN A 63 -12.45 -5.96 10.12
N ASN A 64 -12.74 -4.71 9.78
CA ASN A 64 -13.14 -3.68 10.72
C ASN A 64 -13.93 -2.62 9.96
N ASP A 65 -14.91 -2.00 10.62
CA ASP A 65 -15.67 -0.91 10.02
C ASP A 65 -14.80 0.37 9.92
N ASP A 66 -15.19 1.30 9.05
CA ASP A 66 -14.39 2.44 8.52
C ASP A 66 -13.72 3.40 9.54
N ASN A 67 -13.87 3.20 10.84
CA ASN A 67 -13.33 4.07 11.88
C ASN A 67 -12.14 3.50 12.66
N LEU A 68 -11.76 2.24 12.43
CA LEU A 68 -10.62 1.62 13.12
C LEU A 68 -9.71 0.89 12.12
N PRO A 69 -8.38 0.91 12.33
CA PRO A 69 -7.45 0.20 11.45
C PRO A 69 -7.63 -1.31 11.54
N GLN A 70 -7.31 -2.02 10.45
CA GLN A 70 -7.30 -3.49 10.42
C GLN A 70 -6.01 -4.02 11.07
N LEU A 71 -4.88 -3.37 10.81
CA LEU A 71 -3.59 -3.68 11.45
C LEU A 71 -2.94 -2.38 11.93
N ARG A 72 -2.44 -2.40 13.17
CA ARG A 72 -1.63 -1.33 13.75
C ARG A 72 -0.26 -1.87 14.14
N ILE A 73 0.79 -1.15 13.77
CA ILE A 73 2.16 -1.37 14.25
C ILE A 73 2.49 -0.19 15.16
N THR A 74 2.70 -0.46 16.45
CA THR A 74 2.95 0.58 17.47
C THR A 74 4.40 0.52 17.94
N HIS A 75 5.06 1.67 18.03
CA HIS A 75 6.37 1.81 18.64
C HIS A 75 6.28 1.55 20.14
N THR A 76 7.40 1.20 20.79
CA THR A 76 7.43 0.88 22.22
C THR A 76 7.08 2.06 23.14
N ASP A 77 7.06 3.29 22.61
CA ASP A 77 6.56 4.46 23.33
C ASP A 77 5.03 4.61 23.33
N GLU A 78 4.30 3.72 22.64
CA GLU A 78 2.83 3.66 22.54
C GLU A 78 2.15 4.85 21.84
N THR A 79 2.90 5.92 21.54
CA THR A 79 2.39 7.16 20.93
C THR A 79 2.64 7.22 19.42
N HIS A 80 3.68 6.53 18.94
CA HIS A 80 3.98 6.41 17.52
C HIS A 80 3.44 5.09 16.97
N PHE A 81 2.77 5.16 15.82
CA PHE A 81 2.22 3.99 15.16
C PHE A 81 2.03 4.21 13.67
N THR A 82 1.88 3.12 12.94
CA THR A 82 1.40 3.12 11.55
C THR A 82 0.21 2.17 11.42
N ASP A 83 -0.85 2.68 10.83
CA ASP A 83 -2.09 1.97 10.57
C ASP A 83 -2.19 1.51 9.12
N PHE A 84 -2.57 0.25 8.91
CA PHE A 84 -2.94 -0.32 7.62
C PHE A 84 -4.45 -0.59 7.58
N SER A 85 -5.11 -0.07 6.54
CA SER A 85 -6.55 -0.21 6.36
C SER A 85 -6.94 -0.20 4.88
N THR A 86 -7.99 -0.92 4.54
CA THR A 86 -8.77 -0.74 3.31
C THR A 86 -9.97 0.14 3.62
N THR A 87 -10.17 1.23 2.86
CA THR A 87 -11.35 2.10 3.02
C THR A 87 -12.59 1.47 2.38
N SER A 88 -13.81 1.90 2.72
CA SER A 88 -15.04 1.55 1.99
C SER A 88 -15.00 1.76 0.46
N ASN A 89 -14.16 2.65 -0.05
CA ASN A 89 -13.92 2.83 -1.49
C ASN A 89 -12.83 1.89 -2.08
N GLY A 90 -12.43 0.84 -1.36
CA GLY A 90 -11.45 -0.15 -1.80
C GLY A 90 -9.99 0.32 -1.85
N ARG A 91 -9.65 1.48 -1.29
CA ARG A 91 -8.26 1.99 -1.26
C ARG A 91 -7.47 1.40 -0.11
N LEU A 92 -6.26 0.92 -0.39
CA LEU A 92 -5.24 0.75 0.64
C LEU A 92 -4.83 2.10 1.19
N ARG A 93 -4.76 2.19 2.51
CA ARG A 93 -4.36 3.38 3.26
C ARG A 93 -3.33 2.98 4.32
N ILE A 94 -2.16 3.60 4.19
CA ILE A 94 -1.07 3.55 5.16
C ILE A 94 -1.06 4.92 5.86
N ARG A 95 -1.31 4.94 7.18
CA ARG A 95 -1.39 6.17 7.97
C ARG A 95 -0.40 6.13 9.12
N PRO A 96 0.76 6.79 8.99
CA PRO A 96 1.64 7.01 10.12
C PRO A 96 1.00 8.04 11.07
N SER A 97 1.30 7.93 12.37
CA SER A 97 0.99 8.99 13.34
C SER A 97 1.92 10.21 13.19
N ALA A 98 3.05 10.02 12.49
CA ALA A 98 3.97 11.08 12.06
C ALA A 98 3.61 11.63 10.65
N ARG A 99 4.47 12.51 10.11
CA ARG A 99 4.22 13.18 8.82
C ARG A 99 4.55 12.33 7.58
N THR A 100 5.40 11.32 7.72
CA THR A 100 6.07 10.65 6.60
C THR A 100 5.77 9.16 6.58
N VAL A 101 5.55 8.61 5.39
CA VAL A 101 5.74 7.17 5.11
C VAL A 101 7.09 7.04 4.42
N GLU A 102 7.97 6.23 4.99
CA GLU A 102 9.31 6.01 4.47
C GLU A 102 9.37 4.68 3.72
N VAL A 103 10.14 4.67 2.62
CA VAL A 103 10.53 3.46 1.91
C VAL A 103 12.05 3.46 1.87
N ASP A 104 12.64 2.72 2.80
CA ASP A 104 14.08 2.54 2.90
C ASP A 104 14.47 1.17 2.35
N THR A 105 15.34 1.15 1.36
CA THR A 105 15.94 -0.07 0.84
C THR A 105 17.36 -0.13 1.38
N GLY A 106 17.72 -1.24 2.05
CA GLY A 106 19.10 -1.46 2.51
C GLY A 106 20.13 -1.64 1.38
N ASP A 107 19.76 -1.33 0.13
CA ASP A 107 20.58 -1.44 -1.07
C ASP A 107 21.28 -0.09 -1.31
N THR A 108 22.60 -0.13 -1.50
CA THR A 108 23.44 1.06 -1.75
C THR A 108 23.22 1.68 -3.13
N ASN A 109 22.48 1.01 -4.00
CA ASN A 109 22.13 1.46 -5.34
C ASN A 109 20.72 2.09 -5.40
N GLY A 110 20.06 2.26 -4.24
CA GLY A 110 18.76 2.91 -4.14
C GLY A 110 17.57 1.94 -4.17
N GLY A 111 16.38 2.46 -4.48
CA GLY A 111 15.12 1.74 -4.31
C GLY A 111 14.00 2.27 -5.20
N ASN A 112 12.91 1.50 -5.29
CA ASN A 112 11.78 1.80 -6.16
C ASN A 112 10.44 1.67 -5.44
N VAL A 113 9.52 2.58 -5.75
CA VAL A 113 8.08 2.35 -5.62
C VAL A 113 7.54 2.01 -6.99
N LEU A 114 7.20 0.73 -7.19
CA LEU A 114 6.77 0.17 -8.45
C LEU A 114 5.25 0.02 -8.52
N PHE A 115 4.64 0.45 -9.61
CA PHE A 115 3.25 0.17 -9.94
C PHE A 115 3.19 -0.84 -11.07
N THR A 116 2.67 -2.03 -10.80
CA THR A 116 2.65 -3.16 -11.73
C THR A 116 1.21 -3.55 -12.05
N LYS A 117 0.88 -3.76 -13.33
CA LYS A 117 -0.42 -4.31 -13.74
C LYS A 117 -0.48 -5.83 -13.54
N ASN A 118 -1.69 -6.37 -13.65
CA ASN A 118 -1.88 -7.83 -13.67
C ASN A 118 -1.02 -8.46 -14.78
N GLY A 119 -0.28 -9.52 -14.45
CA GLY A 119 0.66 -10.18 -15.34
C GLY A 119 2.12 -9.73 -15.18
N GLY A 120 2.45 -8.90 -14.20
CA GLY A 120 3.84 -8.64 -13.79
C GLY A 120 4.59 -7.58 -14.62
N THR A 121 3.89 -6.86 -15.49
CA THR A 121 4.48 -5.76 -16.27
C THR A 121 4.38 -4.45 -15.49
N THR A 122 5.52 -3.77 -15.33
CA THR A 122 5.61 -2.47 -14.68
C THR A 122 4.89 -1.41 -15.51
N SER A 123 3.90 -0.73 -14.92
CA SER A 123 3.17 0.38 -15.54
C SER A 123 3.80 1.74 -15.25
N GLY A 124 4.61 1.86 -14.19
CA GLY A 124 5.34 3.07 -13.84
C GLY A 124 5.86 3.04 -12.40
N GLY A 125 6.46 4.13 -11.95
CA GLY A 125 6.99 4.20 -10.60
C GLY A 125 7.84 5.43 -10.31
N ILE A 126 8.35 5.44 -9.08
CA ILE A 126 9.36 6.37 -8.61
C ILE A 126 10.60 5.54 -8.29
N SER A 127 11.73 5.93 -8.87
CA SER A 127 13.04 5.37 -8.57
C SER A 127 13.91 6.46 -7.95
N TRP A 128 14.69 6.10 -6.95
CA TRP A 128 15.74 6.94 -6.41
C TRP A 128 17.04 6.15 -6.46
N ASP A 129 18.04 6.72 -7.12
CA ASP A 129 19.39 6.18 -7.19
C ASP A 129 20.29 7.00 -6.26
N THR A 130 20.92 6.34 -5.30
CA THR A 130 21.82 6.99 -4.33
C THR A 130 23.23 7.24 -4.88
N GLY A 131 23.60 6.62 -6.00
CA GLY A 131 24.87 6.83 -6.71
C GLY A 131 24.89 8.11 -7.50
N ASP A 132 23.87 8.31 -8.35
CA ASP A 132 23.73 9.52 -9.17
C ASP A 132 22.91 10.62 -8.46
N GLN A 133 22.26 10.30 -7.33
CA GLN A 133 21.38 11.17 -6.53
C GLN A 133 20.14 11.66 -7.29
N ASP A 134 19.76 10.94 -8.34
CA ASP A 134 18.61 11.27 -9.17
C ASP A 134 17.33 10.64 -8.62
N VAL A 135 16.24 11.42 -8.68
CA VAL A 135 14.88 10.91 -8.54
C VAL A 135 14.27 10.79 -9.93
N THR A 136 14.02 9.57 -10.37
CA THR A 136 13.43 9.29 -11.67
C THR A 136 11.96 8.94 -11.53
N LEU A 137 11.12 9.60 -12.33
CA LEU A 137 9.74 9.21 -12.58
C LEU A 137 9.66 8.49 -13.92
N PHE A 138 9.06 7.31 -13.95
CA PHE A 138 8.93 6.54 -15.18
C PHE A 138 7.51 6.00 -15.35
N SER A 139 7.11 5.82 -16.62
CA SER A 139 5.78 5.38 -17.06
C SER A 139 5.95 4.43 -18.25
N GLU A 140 5.08 3.43 -18.37
CA GLU A 140 5.01 2.57 -19.58
C GLU A 140 4.42 3.33 -20.79
N ALA A 141 3.73 4.44 -20.54
CA ALA A 141 3.17 5.33 -21.54
C ALA A 141 3.71 6.75 -21.33
N ASP A 142 2.85 7.75 -21.36
CA ASP A 142 3.26 9.14 -21.15
C ASP A 142 3.50 9.44 -19.66
N LEU A 143 4.37 10.41 -19.39
CA LEU A 143 4.57 11.02 -18.07
C LEU A 143 3.90 12.39 -18.02
N TYR A 144 3.05 12.65 -17.03
CA TYR A 144 2.33 13.93 -16.87
C TYR A 144 2.68 14.61 -15.56
N LEU A 145 2.90 15.93 -15.62
CA LEU A 145 3.08 16.81 -14.46
C LEU A 145 2.00 17.91 -14.49
N GLY A 146 1.31 18.13 -13.37
CA GLY A 146 0.21 19.09 -13.27
C GLY A 146 0.11 19.74 -11.89
N ALA A 147 -0.57 20.89 -11.83
CA ALA A 147 -0.85 21.61 -10.59
C ALA A 147 -2.28 22.16 -10.61
N GLY A 148 -2.96 22.16 -9.45
CA GLY A 148 -4.25 22.83 -9.25
C GLY A 148 -5.48 22.18 -9.90
N GLY A 149 -5.40 20.92 -10.35
CA GLY A 149 -6.53 20.21 -10.96
C GLY A 149 -6.09 19.11 -11.94
N SER A 150 -7.01 18.66 -12.79
CA SER A 150 -6.81 17.59 -13.79
C SER A 150 -6.16 18.05 -15.09
N SER A 151 -5.79 19.33 -15.23
CA SER A 151 -5.15 19.84 -16.44
C SER A 151 -3.64 19.62 -16.39
N GLN A 152 -3.14 18.83 -17.33
CA GLN A 152 -1.71 18.58 -17.52
C GLN A 152 -1.00 19.88 -17.92
N LYS A 153 0.16 20.14 -17.32
CA LYS A 153 0.96 21.35 -17.58
C LYS A 153 2.22 21.03 -18.35
N VAL A 154 2.85 19.92 -18.01
CA VAL A 154 3.98 19.35 -18.75
C VAL A 154 3.68 17.88 -19.00
N MET A 155 3.98 17.39 -20.19
CA MET A 155 3.98 15.96 -20.49
C MET A 155 5.26 15.55 -21.19
N VAL A 156 5.62 14.28 -21.05
CA VAL A 156 6.55 13.57 -21.91
C VAL A 156 5.78 12.43 -22.56
N ASP A 157 5.67 12.45 -23.89
CA ASP A 157 5.03 11.35 -24.60
C ASP A 157 5.92 10.09 -24.59
N ASN A 158 5.35 8.93 -24.91
CA ASN A 158 6.11 7.67 -25.03
C ASN A 158 7.16 7.68 -26.19
N GLY A 159 7.22 8.74 -27.00
CA GLY A 159 8.26 8.99 -28.00
C GLY A 159 9.41 9.87 -27.49
N GLY A 160 9.33 10.33 -26.24
CA GLY A 160 10.30 11.21 -25.60
C GLY A 160 10.20 12.69 -26.02
N ASN A 161 9.06 13.14 -26.52
CA ASN A 161 8.79 14.56 -26.80
C ASN A 161 8.12 15.23 -25.59
N VAL A 162 8.50 16.47 -25.31
CA VAL A 162 7.96 17.25 -24.21
C VAL A 162 6.90 18.23 -24.71
N GLY A 163 5.70 18.18 -24.12
CA GLY A 163 4.64 19.16 -24.32
C GLY A 163 4.48 20.07 -23.11
N ILE A 164 4.45 21.39 -23.29
CA ILE A 164 4.03 22.35 -22.26
C ILE A 164 2.71 22.97 -22.73
N GLY A 165 1.63 22.68 -22.03
CA GLY A 165 0.27 23.05 -22.45
C GLY A 165 -0.27 22.27 -23.65
N SER A 166 0.57 21.49 -24.35
CA SER A 166 0.18 20.62 -25.47
C SER A 166 0.06 19.17 -25.03
N THR A 167 -0.98 18.46 -25.50
CA THR A 167 -1.13 17.02 -25.28
C THR A 167 -0.62 16.16 -26.45
N ASN A 168 -0.20 16.77 -27.55
CA ASN A 168 0.24 16.08 -28.77
C ASN A 168 1.49 16.77 -29.35
N PRO A 169 2.64 16.73 -28.65
CA PRO A 169 3.86 17.38 -29.13
C PRO A 169 4.33 16.75 -30.45
N THR A 170 4.47 17.55 -31.50
CA THR A 170 4.95 17.10 -32.82
C THR A 170 6.47 17.24 -32.99
N HIS A 171 7.13 17.85 -32.00
CA HIS A 171 8.56 18.10 -31.95
C HIS A 171 9.08 17.79 -30.54
N LYS A 172 10.41 17.63 -30.40
CA LYS A 172 11.05 17.29 -29.11
C LYS A 172 10.64 18.20 -27.95
N LEU A 173 10.37 19.47 -28.23
CA LEU A 173 9.70 20.39 -27.32
C LEU A 173 8.61 21.14 -28.08
N THR A 174 7.37 21.03 -27.61
CA THR A 174 6.22 21.81 -28.08
C THR A 174 5.67 22.63 -26.92
N VAL A 175 5.53 23.95 -27.10
CA VAL A 175 4.91 24.84 -26.10
C VAL A 175 3.71 25.50 -26.73
N GLU A 176 2.52 25.25 -26.18
CA GLU A 176 1.29 25.92 -26.59
C GLU A 176 1.07 27.17 -25.75
N GLY A 177 1.23 28.33 -26.38
CA GLY A 177 1.02 29.64 -25.75
C GLY A 177 2.24 30.55 -25.86
N ALA A 178 2.16 31.70 -25.18
CA ALA A 178 3.24 32.67 -25.16
C ALA A 178 4.39 32.21 -24.25
N ILE A 179 5.62 32.34 -24.74
CA ILE A 179 6.84 32.09 -23.97
C ILE A 179 7.37 33.42 -23.46
N SER A 180 7.48 33.57 -22.14
CA SER A 180 8.13 34.71 -21.52
C SER A 180 9.47 34.30 -20.94
N GLY A 181 10.55 34.94 -21.39
CA GLY A 181 11.89 34.76 -20.85
C GLY A 181 12.42 36.10 -20.33
N SER A 182 13.01 36.09 -19.14
CA SER A 182 13.64 37.28 -18.53
C SER A 182 15.11 37.45 -18.93
N GLY A 183 15.63 36.60 -19.83
CA GLY A 183 17.03 36.60 -20.27
C GLY A 183 17.20 36.17 -21.72
N ASN A 184 18.45 35.95 -22.14
CA ASN A 184 18.77 35.56 -23.52
C ASN A 184 18.25 34.16 -23.83
N VAL A 185 17.46 34.02 -24.90
CA VAL A 185 17.10 32.73 -25.49
C VAL A 185 18.21 32.30 -26.45
N ARG A 186 18.87 31.18 -26.16
CA ARG A 186 19.89 30.59 -27.04
C ARG A 186 19.25 29.49 -27.88
N ILE A 187 19.41 29.57 -29.19
CA ILE A 187 18.92 28.56 -30.13
C ILE A 187 20.14 27.93 -30.77
N ALA A 188 20.35 26.64 -30.49
CA ALA A 188 21.37 25.84 -31.15
C ALA A 188 20.79 25.31 -32.47
N GLY A 189 20.86 26.14 -33.53
CA GLY A 189 20.34 25.80 -34.84
C GLY A 189 19.73 27.00 -35.56
N SER A 190 19.06 26.72 -36.68
CA SER A 190 18.36 27.73 -37.47
C SER A 190 16.96 27.97 -36.92
N VAL A 191 16.51 29.23 -36.94
CA VAL A 191 15.12 29.60 -36.72
C VAL A 191 14.46 29.70 -38.09
N SER A 192 13.48 28.84 -38.36
CA SER A 192 12.58 28.95 -39.51
C SER A 192 11.23 29.47 -39.04
N ALA A 193 10.68 30.42 -39.79
CA ALA A 193 9.31 30.91 -39.61
C ALA A 193 8.30 29.97 -40.29
#